data_AF-A0A8T6SIB2-F1
#
_entry.id   AF-A0A8T6SIB2-F1
#
_cell.length_a   1.000
_cell.length_b   1.000
_cell.length_c   1.000
_cell.angle_alpha   90.00
_cell.angle_beta   90.00
_cell.angle_gamma   90.00
#
_symmetry.space_group_name_H-M   'P 1'
#
loop_
_entity.id
_entity.type
_entity.pdbx_description
1 polymer ?
#
loop_
_entity_poly.entity_id
_entity_poly.type
_entity_poly.pdbx_seq_one_letter_code
_entity_poly.pdbx_strand_id
1 'polypeptide(L)' 'IQDIKTIAEICDERGIIFHADATHTFTRVPLDVSELPVDLVTLSPHTIHGPKGIGALYIRKGTPL' A
#
# COMPACT_ATOMS: atom_id res chain seq x y z
N ILE A 1 1.70 9.48 -10.88
CA ILE A 1 0.89 9.25 -9.65
C ILE A 1 -0.39 8.56 -10.12
N GLN A 2 -0.84 7.53 -9.41
CA GLN A 2 -2.05 6.76 -9.74
C GLN A 2 -3.16 7.09 -8.73
N ASP A 3 -4.41 7.03 -9.16
CA ASP A 3 -5.56 7.16 -8.26
C ASP A 3 -5.87 5.82 -7.57
N ILE A 4 -5.07 5.51 -6.56
CA ILE A 4 -5.21 4.25 -5.81
C ILE A 4 -6.48 4.21 -4.98
N LYS A 5 -7.10 5.36 -4.68
CA LYS A 5 -8.35 5.42 -3.92
C LYS A 5 -9.49 4.86 -4.75
N THR A 6 -9.69 5.40 -5.95
CA THR A 6 -10.74 4.90 -6.87
C THR A 6 -10.51 3.44 -7.25
N ILE A 7 -9.25 3.03 -7.46
CA ILE A 7 -8.96 1.61 -7.76
C ILE A 7 -9.31 0.71 -6.58
N ALA A 8 -8.94 1.11 -5.36
CA ALA A 8 -9.24 0.36 -4.15
C ALA A 8 -10.75 0.23 -3.91
N GLU A 9 -11.52 1.31 -4.13
CA GLU A 9 -13.00 1.29 -4.05
C GLU A 9 -13.61 0.28 -5.05
N ILE A 10 -13.15 0.27 -6.30
CA ILE A 10 -13.62 -0.69 -7.32
C ILE A 10 -13.29 -2.13 -6.94
N CYS A 11 -12.12 -2.37 -6.33
CA CYS A 11 -11.71 -3.69 -5.85
C CYS A 11 -12.58 -4.14 -4.66
N ASP A 12 -12.81 -3.25 -3.70
CA ASP A 12 -13.62 -3.52 -2.50
C ASP A 12 -15.08 -3.87 -2.87
N GLU A 13 -15.69 -3.13 -3.80
CA GLU A 13 -17.02 -3.41 -4.35
C GLU A 13 -17.17 -4.83 -4.92
N ARG A 14 -16.05 -5.44 -5.33
CA ARG A 14 -16.00 -6.77 -5.95
C ARG A 14 -15.44 -7.84 -5.02
N GLY A 15 -15.10 -7.49 -3.78
CA GLY A 15 -14.44 -8.38 -2.83
C GLY A 15 -13.06 -8.85 -3.31
N ILE A 16 -12.36 -8.02 -4.08
CA ILE A 16 -11.02 -8.30 -4.61
C ILE A 16 -9.99 -7.69 -3.68
N ILE A 17 -9.03 -8.49 -3.23
CA ILE A 17 -7.88 -7.99 -2.44
C ILE A 17 -7.05 -7.03 -3.30
N PHE A 18 -6.85 -5.81 -2.80
CA PHE A 18 -6.07 -4.80 -3.50
C PHE A 18 -4.70 -4.57 -2.83
N HIS A 19 -3.65 -4.86 -3.58
CA HIS A 19 -2.26 -4.58 -3.20
C HIS A 19 -1.74 -3.34 -3.92
N ALA A 20 -1.28 -2.36 -3.15
CA ALA A 20 -0.60 -1.19 -3.67
C ALA A 20 0.92 -1.29 -3.44
N ASP A 21 1.69 -1.18 -4.51
CA ASP A 21 3.15 -1.06 -4.42
C ASP A 21 3.54 0.39 -4.11
N ALA A 22 4.03 0.63 -2.88
CA ALA A 22 4.52 1.93 -2.44
C ALA A 22 6.05 2.01 -2.32
N THR A 23 6.79 1.07 -2.92
CA THR A 23 8.27 1.02 -2.86
C THR A 23 8.93 2.34 -3.24
N HIS A 24 8.42 3.03 -4.26
CA HIS A 24 8.95 4.31 -4.74
C HIS A 24 8.15 5.55 -4.28
N THR A 25 7.03 5.38 -3.58
CA THR A 25 6.15 6.49 -3.18
C THR A 25 6.14 6.75 -1.67
N PHE A 26 6.43 5.73 -0.86
CA PHE A 26 6.53 5.87 0.60
C PHE A 26 7.46 7.04 0.99
N THR A 27 6.99 7.89 1.90
CA THR A 27 7.57 9.18 2.34
C THR A 27 7.81 10.25 1.27
N ARG A 28 7.55 9.98 -0.02
CA ARG A 28 7.62 10.98 -1.10
C ARG A 28 6.27 11.61 -1.41
N VAL A 29 5.20 10.84 -1.19
CA VAL A 29 3.80 11.26 -1.36
C VAL A 29 3.04 10.90 -0.08
N PRO A 30 2.09 11.72 0.38
CA PRO A 30 1.21 11.35 1.48
C PRO A 30 0.55 10.00 1.23
N LEU A 31 0.64 9.10 2.21
CA LEU A 31 0.06 7.77 2.18
C LEU A 31 -0.55 7.50 3.55
N ASP A 32 -1.87 7.57 3.63
CA ASP A 32 -2.63 7.25 4.84
C ASP A 32 -3.49 6.02 4.60
N VAL A 33 -3.08 4.89 5.19
CA VAL A 33 -3.81 3.61 5.09
C VAL A 33 -5.11 3.60 5.91
N SER A 34 -5.33 4.59 6.79
CA SER A 34 -6.61 4.76 7.49
C SER A 34 -7.68 5.36 6.58
N GLU A 35 -7.29 6.18 5.59
CA GLU A 35 -8.19 6.83 4.64
C GLU A 35 -8.30 6.09 3.29
N LEU A 36 -7.28 5.32 2.92
CA LEU A 36 -7.24 4.56 1.67
C LEU A 36 -7.74 3.13 1.91
N PRO A 37 -8.75 2.62 1.16
CA PRO A 37 -9.28 1.26 1.35
C PRO A 37 -8.38 0.17 0.72
N VAL A 38 -7.06 0.30 0.85
CA VAL A 38 -6.08 -0.70 0.39
C VAL A 38 -6.00 -1.87 1.38
N ASP A 39 -5.88 -3.10 0.90
CA ASP A 39 -5.67 -4.26 1.78
C ASP A 39 -4.21 -4.42 2.16
N LEU A 40 -3.33 -4.28 1.16
CA LEU A 40 -1.92 -4.58 1.29
C LEU A 40 -1.09 -3.42 0.75
N VAL A 41 0.01 -3.10 1.42
CA VAL A 41 0.97 -2.10 0.92
C VAL A 41 2.41 -2.56 1.11
N THR A 42 3.17 -2.60 0.01
CA THR A 42 4.62 -2.86 0.08
C THR A 42 5.40 -1.59 0.37
N LEU A 43 6.29 -1.65 1.36
CA LEU A 43 7.19 -0.58 1.75
C LEU A 43 8.65 -1.03 1.60
N SER A 44 9.50 -0.13 1.11
CA SER A 44 10.93 -0.41 0.99
C SER A 44 11.79 0.74 1.53
N PRO A 45 12.54 0.55 2.63
CA PRO A 45 13.30 1.62 3.24
C PRO A 45 14.52 2.04 2.41
N HIS A 46 15.09 1.16 1.60
CA HIS A 46 16.28 1.51 0.80
C HIS A 46 16.04 2.59 -0.26
N THR A 47 14.77 2.83 -0.63
CA THR A 47 14.40 3.92 -1.54
C THR A 47 14.31 5.26 -0.82
N ILE A 48 14.36 5.28 0.52
CA ILE A 48 14.24 6.45 1.39
C ILE A 48 15.43 6.56 2.36
N HIS A 49 16.63 6.17 1.90
CA HIS A 49 17.89 6.22 2.64
C HIS A 49 18.02 5.22 3.82
N GLY A 50 17.13 4.24 3.91
CA GLY A 50 17.29 3.10 4.82
C GLY A 50 18.21 1.99 4.27
N PRO A 51 18.44 0.93 5.05
CA PRO A 51 19.31 -0.18 4.65
C PRO A 51 18.70 -1.01 3.52
N LYS A 52 19.55 -1.56 2.64
CA LYS A 52 19.18 -2.56 1.65
C LYS A 52 18.95 -3.92 2.32
N GLY A 53 18.08 -4.75 1.74
CA GLY A 53 17.84 -6.13 2.19
C GLY A 53 16.75 -6.29 3.25
N ILE A 54 16.04 -5.20 3.61
CA ILE A 54 14.85 -5.25 4.47
C ILE A 54 13.68 -4.56 3.77
N GLY A 55 12.45 -4.98 4.09
CA GLY A 55 11.21 -4.40 3.60
C GLY A 55 10.08 -4.63 4.61
N ALA A 56 8.93 -4.02 4.34
CA ALA A 56 7.73 -4.26 5.14
C ALA A 56 6.52 -4.44 4.23
N LEU A 57 5.57 -5.24 4.70
CA LEU A 57 4.24 -5.38 4.11
C LEU A 57 3.24 -4.93 5.17
N TYR A 58 2.52 -3.85 4.88
CA TYR A 58 1.33 -3.51 5.63
C TYR A 58 0.22 -4.47 5.22
N ILE A 59 -0.50 -5.00 6.22
CA ILE A 59 -1.67 -5.85 6.04
C ILE A 59 -2.80 -5.23 6.85
N ARG A 60 -3.90 -4.86 6.19
CA ARG A 60 -5.09 -4.37 6.88
C ARG A 60 -5.68 -5.49 7.74
N LYS A 61 -6.10 -5.13 8.96
CA LYS A 61 -6.75 -6.08 9.85
C LYS A 61 -8.02 -6.62 9.20
N GLY A 62 -8.13 -7.94 9.11
CA GLY A 62 -9.27 -8.61 8.49
C GLY A 62 -9.07 -8.96 7.02
N THR A 63 -7.97 -8.54 6.38
CA THR A 63 -7.62 -9.06 5.05
C THR A 63 -7.39 -10.58 5.15
N PRO A 64 -8.07 -11.39 4.31
CA PRO A 64 -8.01 -12.85 4.38
C PRO A 64 -6.71 -13.37 3.74
N LEU A 65 -5.63 -13.35 4.51
CA LEU A 65 -4.32 -13.93 4.17
C LEU A 65 -3.96 -15.13 5.05
#